data_AF-A0A4U0P7Y3-F1
#
_entry.id   AF-A0A4U0P7Y3-F1
#
_cell.length_a   1.000
_cell.length_b   1.000
_cell.length_c   1.000
_cell.angle_alpha   90.00
_cell.angle_beta   90.00
_cell.angle_gamma   90.00
#
_symmetry.space_group_name_H-M   'P 1'
#
loop_
_entity.id
_entity.type
_entity.pdbx_description
1 polymer ?
#
loop_
_entity_poly.entity_id
_entity_poly.type
_entity_poly.pdbx_seq_one_letter_code
_entity_poly.pdbx_strand_id
1 'polypeptide(L)'
;MEEKKELPQLSAEELRVLGSLLEKSKTTPEYYPMTVNSLQSACNQKTSRKPVVSYDENTIITTLDMLKKRGLVSTVVGGGSRVTKYKHNLAIHFPLLPSELAALCLLILRGPLTTGEINSNAGRLYEFETLDEVQELLNKLSTDEPAYVKQLPKRPGQKEARFVHLFGEVNEEDYDVPQMANHNDSQVQVLEDRVAILEEQLHTLRTEFDKLIAELT
;
A
#
# COMPACT_ATOMS: atom_id res chain seq x y z
N MET A 1 26.04 16.36 19.83
CA MET A 1 25.75 14.93 19.61
C MET A 1 24.46 14.91 18.81
N GLU A 2 24.53 14.62 17.51
CA GLU A 2 23.30 14.33 16.76
C GLU A 2 22.73 13.04 17.35
N GLU A 3 21.54 13.13 17.94
CA GLU A 3 20.79 11.93 18.35
C GLU A 3 20.58 11.08 17.10
N LYS A 4 21.15 9.87 17.08
CA LYS A 4 20.85 8.86 16.06
C LYS A 4 19.36 8.57 16.12
N LYS A 5 18.60 9.17 15.21
CA LYS A 5 17.16 9.02 15.15
C LYS A 5 16.86 7.62 14.60
N GLU A 6 16.42 6.73 15.47
CA GLU A 6 16.01 5.39 15.07
C GLU A 6 14.81 5.45 14.12
N LEU A 7 14.80 4.55 13.14
CA LEU A 7 13.67 4.42 12.22
C LEU A 7 12.44 3.89 12.95
N PRO A 8 11.27 4.54 12.81
CA PRO A 8 10.06 4.09 13.47
C PRO A 8 9.62 2.75 12.89
N GLN A 9 9.14 1.87 13.76
CA GLN A 9 8.43 0.66 13.36
C GLN A 9 6.94 0.99 13.27
N LEU A 10 6.43 1.01 12.03
CA LEU A 10 5.06 1.34 11.68
C LEU A 10 4.27 0.07 11.32
N SER A 11 2.97 0.07 11.64
CA SER A 11 2.05 -0.99 11.19
C SER A 11 1.75 -0.90 9.68
N ALA A 12 1.13 -1.94 9.13
CA ALA A 12 0.72 -1.97 7.73
C ALA A 12 -0.27 -0.83 7.37
N GLU A 13 -1.18 -0.49 8.27
CA GLU A 13 -2.11 0.63 8.14
C GLU A 13 -1.38 1.98 8.17
N GLU A 14 -0.47 2.16 9.14
CA GLU A 14 0.36 3.37 9.26
C GLU A 14 1.19 3.61 7.99
N LEU A 15 1.84 2.55 7.48
CA LEU A 15 2.60 2.57 6.22
C LEU A 15 1.71 2.93 5.04
N ARG A 16 0.53 2.29 4.91
CA ARG A 16 -0.39 2.56 3.80
C ARG A 16 -0.89 4.01 3.81
N VAL A 17 -1.27 4.53 4.97
CA VAL A 17 -1.74 5.90 5.12
C VAL A 17 -0.63 6.90 4.79
N LEU A 18 0.57 6.69 5.35
CA LEU A 18 1.71 7.56 5.12
C LEU A 18 2.15 7.55 3.65
N GLY A 19 2.26 6.37 3.05
CA GLY A 19 2.56 6.20 1.62
C GLY A 19 1.53 6.88 0.73
N SER A 20 0.24 6.78 1.06
CA SER A 20 -0.82 7.43 0.29
C SER A 20 -0.74 8.96 0.36
N LEU A 21 -0.41 9.53 1.54
CA LEU A 21 -0.17 10.96 1.68
C LEU A 21 1.07 11.42 0.90
N LEU A 22 2.17 10.64 0.95
CA LEU A 22 3.39 10.90 0.18
C LEU A 22 3.09 10.95 -1.32
N GLU A 23 2.42 9.92 -1.84
CA GLU A 23 2.06 9.80 -3.25
C GLU A 23 1.22 11.01 -3.69
N LYS A 24 0.11 11.26 -3.00
CA LYS A 24 -0.84 12.31 -3.39
C LYS A 24 -0.29 13.72 -3.21
N SER A 25 0.70 13.93 -2.34
CA SER A 25 1.39 15.23 -2.23
C SER A 25 2.14 15.62 -3.50
N LYS A 26 2.52 14.64 -4.33
CA LYS A 26 3.24 14.86 -5.60
C LYS A 26 2.37 14.66 -6.82
N THR A 27 1.55 13.61 -6.85
CA THR A 27 0.77 13.26 -8.06
C THR A 27 -0.48 14.11 -8.24
N THR A 28 -1.02 14.64 -7.13
CA THR A 28 -2.30 15.36 -7.08
C THR A 28 -2.23 16.50 -6.05
N PRO A 29 -1.29 17.46 -6.19
CA PRO A 29 -1.06 18.53 -5.22
C PRO A 29 -2.29 19.42 -5.00
N GLU A 30 -3.19 19.54 -5.98
CA GLU A 30 -4.44 20.29 -5.91
C GLU A 30 -5.43 19.73 -4.88
N TYR A 31 -5.33 18.43 -4.57
CA TYR A 31 -6.15 17.75 -3.56
C TYR A 31 -5.42 17.56 -2.22
N TYR A 32 -4.20 18.08 -2.09
CA TYR A 32 -3.38 17.99 -0.89
C TYR A 32 -3.36 19.34 -0.14
N PRO A 33 -3.46 19.37 1.20
CA PRO A 33 -3.61 18.26 2.15
C PRO A 33 -4.99 17.58 2.07
N MET A 34 -5.05 16.31 2.46
CA MET A 34 -6.18 15.41 2.19
C MET A 34 -7.16 15.32 3.37
N THR A 35 -8.44 15.07 3.08
CA THR A 35 -9.45 14.74 4.10
C THR A 35 -9.41 13.24 4.41
N VAL A 36 -10.11 12.80 5.46
CA VAL A 36 -10.24 11.36 5.78
C VAL A 36 -10.82 10.57 4.60
N ASN A 37 -11.89 11.06 3.97
CA ASN A 37 -12.56 10.38 2.86
C ASN A 37 -11.67 10.24 1.63
N SER A 38 -10.94 11.30 1.25
CA SER A 38 -10.03 11.21 0.10
C SER A 38 -8.83 10.30 0.40
N LEU A 39 -8.36 10.29 1.64
CA LEU A 39 -7.27 9.42 2.07
C LEU A 39 -7.70 7.95 2.13
N GLN A 40 -8.90 7.64 2.62
CA GLN A 40 -9.47 6.29 2.59
C GLN A 40 -9.55 5.78 1.15
N SER A 41 -10.06 6.62 0.24
CA SER A 41 -10.13 6.31 -1.20
C SER A 41 -8.74 6.04 -1.79
N ALA A 42 -7.72 6.78 -1.35
CA ALA A 42 -6.33 6.58 -1.78
C ALA A 42 -5.68 5.30 -1.20
N CYS A 43 -6.01 4.94 0.04
CA CYS A 43 -5.49 3.72 0.68
C CYS A 43 -6.06 2.45 0.04
N ASN A 44 -7.33 2.50 -0.37
CA ASN A 44 -8.10 1.39 -0.92
C ASN A 44 -8.06 1.31 -2.46
N GLN A 45 -7.13 2.02 -3.12
CA GLN A 45 -7.01 1.94 -4.58
C GLN A 45 -6.66 0.51 -5.02
N LYS A 46 -7.31 0.03 -6.09
CA LYS A 46 -7.04 -1.30 -6.67
C LYS A 46 -5.75 -1.35 -7.48
N THR A 47 -5.32 -0.20 -7.99
CA THR A 47 -4.08 -0.06 -8.74
C THR A 47 -3.01 0.54 -7.86
N SER A 48 -1.75 0.27 -8.18
CA SER A 48 -0.61 0.87 -7.47
C SER A 48 -0.54 0.55 -5.98
N ARG A 49 -1.23 -0.51 -5.53
CA ARG A 49 -1.23 -1.00 -4.14
C ARG A 49 -0.96 -2.49 -4.14
N LYS A 50 -0.04 -2.92 -3.29
CA LYS A 50 0.16 -4.32 -2.94
C LYS A 50 0.38 -4.39 -1.42
N PRO A 51 -0.37 -5.21 -0.66
CA PRO A 51 -1.64 -5.83 -1.06
C PRO A 51 -2.74 -4.79 -1.31
N VAL A 52 -3.79 -5.16 -2.03
CA VAL A 52 -5.02 -4.36 -2.09
C VAL A 52 -5.77 -4.54 -0.77
N VAL A 53 -6.27 -3.44 -0.20
CA VAL A 53 -6.95 -3.43 1.10
C VAL A 53 -8.31 -2.76 1.01
N SER A 54 -9.12 -2.91 2.06
CA SER A 54 -10.41 -2.25 2.21
C SER A 54 -10.56 -1.70 3.63
N TYR A 55 -9.88 -0.60 3.92
CA TYR A 55 -9.97 0.06 5.22
C TYR A 55 -11.26 0.86 5.35
N ASP A 56 -11.88 0.80 6.53
CA ASP A 56 -13.00 1.65 6.89
C ASP A 56 -12.52 3.02 7.41
N GLU A 57 -13.46 3.94 7.63
CA GLU A 57 -13.16 5.30 8.07
C GLU A 57 -12.50 5.31 9.47
N ASN A 58 -12.98 4.46 10.39
CA ASN A 58 -12.47 4.35 11.75
C ASN A 58 -11.00 3.91 11.79
N THR A 59 -10.62 2.97 10.93
CA THR A 59 -9.24 2.52 10.78
C THR A 59 -8.34 3.68 10.34
N ILE A 60 -8.79 4.48 9.36
CA ILE A 60 -8.03 5.65 8.89
C ILE A 60 -7.87 6.70 9.99
N ILE A 61 -8.95 7.03 10.73
CA ILE A 61 -8.91 8.02 11.82
C ILE A 61 -7.95 7.57 12.92
N THR A 62 -8.07 6.32 13.38
CA THR A 62 -7.21 5.76 14.43
C THR A 62 -5.74 5.77 13.98
N THR A 63 -5.48 5.38 12.73
CA THR A 63 -4.12 5.38 12.16
C THR A 63 -3.55 6.80 12.06
N LEU A 64 -4.34 7.78 11.62
CA LEU A 64 -3.93 9.19 11.57
C LEU A 64 -3.57 9.72 12.95
N ASP A 65 -4.31 9.36 13.99
CA ASP A 65 -4.01 9.78 15.37
C ASP A 65 -2.69 9.17 15.87
N MET A 66 -2.40 7.91 15.53
CA MET A 66 -1.12 7.27 15.85
C MET A 66 0.04 7.95 15.11
N LEU A 67 -0.09 8.21 13.81
CA LEU A 67 0.91 8.92 13.01
C LEU A 67 1.13 10.36 13.48
N LYS A 68 0.08 11.05 13.94
CA LYS A 68 0.19 12.39 14.54
C LYS A 68 0.96 12.37 15.84
N LYS A 69 0.71 11.40 16.73
CA LYS A 69 1.49 11.22 17.97
C LYS A 69 2.98 11.00 17.69
N ARG A 70 3.31 10.31 16.59
CA ARG A 70 4.70 10.10 16.12
C ARG A 70 5.29 11.31 15.36
N GLY A 71 4.51 12.36 15.11
CA GLY A 71 4.91 13.55 14.35
C GLY A 71 4.97 13.37 12.82
N LEU A 72 4.71 12.16 12.32
CA LEU A 72 4.82 11.82 10.89
C LEU A 72 3.67 12.40 10.05
N VAL A 73 2.57 12.81 10.69
CA VAL A 73 1.44 13.49 10.06
C VAL A 73 1.07 14.73 10.86
N SER A 74 0.59 15.76 10.17
CA SER A 74 0.06 16.98 10.79
C SER A 74 -1.28 17.38 10.19
N THR A 75 -2.09 18.05 11.00
CA THR A 75 -3.36 18.61 10.55
C THR A 75 -3.18 20.03 10.04
N VAL A 76 -3.88 20.35 8.96
CA VAL A 76 -3.99 21.70 8.42
C VAL A 76 -5.45 22.11 8.53
N VAL A 77 -5.70 23.16 9.30
CA VAL A 77 -7.02 23.80 9.42
C VAL A 77 -6.87 25.19 8.78
N GLY A 78 -7.42 25.36 7.58
CA GLY A 78 -7.40 26.65 6.90
C GLY A 78 -8.44 27.60 7.50
N GLY A 79 -8.16 28.91 7.51
CA GLY A 79 -8.93 29.98 8.17
C GLY A 79 -10.38 30.22 7.72
N GLY A 80 -11.03 29.23 7.10
CA GLY A 80 -12.45 29.23 6.76
C GLY A 80 -13.03 27.84 6.48
N SER A 81 -12.21 26.78 6.46
CA SER A 81 -12.68 25.41 6.22
C SER A 81 -12.83 24.68 7.55
N ARG A 82 -14.04 24.17 7.81
CA ARG A 82 -14.33 23.35 9.00
C ARG A 82 -13.78 21.93 8.90
N VAL A 83 -13.33 21.51 7.72
CA VAL A 83 -12.90 20.13 7.47
C VAL A 83 -11.41 20.01 7.76
N THR A 84 -11.07 19.13 8.70
CA THR A 84 -9.68 18.81 9.03
C THR A 84 -9.01 18.12 7.84
N LYS A 85 -7.86 18.64 7.42
CA LYS A 85 -7.02 18.05 6.39
C LYS A 85 -5.69 17.58 6.97
N TYR A 86 -5.07 16.60 6.34
CA TYR A 86 -3.87 15.92 6.82
C TYR A 86 -2.74 16.01 5.79
N LYS A 87 -1.53 16.25 6.28
CA LYS A 87 -0.28 16.26 5.51
C LYS A 87 0.76 15.34 6.14
N HIS A 88 1.60 14.71 5.33
CA HIS A 88 2.78 13.99 5.83
C HIS A 88 3.89 14.97 6.21
N ASN A 89 4.75 14.51 7.13
CA ASN A 89 5.93 15.22 7.60
C ASN A 89 7.20 14.36 7.46
N LEU A 90 7.19 13.29 6.66
CA LEU A 90 8.30 12.33 6.63
C LEU A 90 9.63 13.02 6.27
N ALA A 91 9.61 13.89 5.26
CA ALA A 91 10.76 14.68 4.82
C ALA A 91 11.25 15.73 5.84
N ILE A 92 10.42 16.05 6.84
CA ILE A 92 10.82 16.94 7.96
C ILE A 92 11.56 16.12 9.01
N HIS A 93 11.13 14.87 9.22
CA HIS A 93 11.72 13.99 10.22
C HIS A 93 13.02 13.33 9.76
N PHE A 94 13.16 13.09 8.46
CA PHE A 94 14.31 12.46 7.83
C PHE A 94 14.74 13.34 6.64
N PRO A 95 16.03 13.71 6.51
CA PRO A 95 16.54 14.61 5.48
C PRO A 95 16.63 13.92 4.10
N LEU A 96 15.51 13.38 3.63
CA LEU A 96 15.39 12.62 2.40
C LEU A 96 15.17 13.55 1.21
N LEU A 97 15.90 13.30 0.13
CA LEU A 97 15.76 13.99 -1.15
C LEU A 97 14.43 13.59 -1.84
N PRO A 98 13.93 14.40 -2.79
CA PRO A 98 12.71 14.06 -3.52
C PRO A 98 12.75 12.71 -4.25
N SER A 99 13.90 12.35 -4.82
CA SER A 99 14.15 11.06 -5.47
C SER A 99 14.06 9.90 -4.49
N GLU A 100 14.64 10.06 -3.30
CA GLU A 100 14.65 9.07 -2.22
C GLU A 100 13.25 8.85 -1.66
N LEU A 101 12.49 9.94 -1.46
CA LEU A 101 11.09 9.87 -1.05
C LEU A 101 10.21 9.17 -2.08
N ALA A 102 10.47 9.36 -3.38
CA ALA A 102 9.73 8.69 -4.44
C ALA A 102 9.97 7.16 -4.40
N ALA A 103 11.23 6.73 -4.30
CA ALA A 103 11.57 5.31 -4.18
C ALA A 103 10.95 4.68 -2.92
N LEU A 104 11.05 5.35 -1.77
CA LEU A 104 10.45 4.89 -0.52
C LEU A 104 8.92 4.84 -0.59
N CYS A 105 8.27 5.83 -1.20
CA CYS A 105 6.83 5.83 -1.40
C CYS A 105 6.37 4.60 -2.21
N LEU A 106 7.12 4.24 -3.25
CA LEU A 106 6.83 3.06 -4.07
C LEU A 106 7.00 1.77 -3.27
N LEU A 107 8.11 1.62 -2.55
CA LEU A 107 8.38 0.45 -1.71
C LEU A 107 7.31 0.27 -0.63
N ILE A 108 6.87 1.36 0.00
CA ILE A 108 5.80 1.35 1.03
C ILE A 108 4.45 0.91 0.45
N LEU A 109 4.10 1.38 -0.75
CA LEU A 109 2.78 1.13 -1.34
C LEU A 109 2.68 -0.17 -2.12
N ARG A 110 3.81 -0.68 -2.63
CA ARG A 110 3.85 -1.81 -3.57
C ARG A 110 4.73 -2.96 -3.09
N GLY A 111 5.40 -2.82 -1.95
CA GLY A 111 6.27 -3.84 -1.37
C GLY A 111 7.65 -3.92 -2.01
N PRO A 112 8.29 -5.11 -1.97
CA PRO A 112 9.62 -5.27 -2.52
C PRO A 112 9.65 -5.11 -4.06
N LEU A 113 10.50 -4.20 -4.56
CA LEU A 113 10.61 -3.88 -5.99
C LEU A 113 12.06 -3.95 -6.49
N THR A 114 12.25 -4.29 -7.77
CA THR A 114 13.55 -4.12 -8.44
C THR A 114 13.79 -2.64 -8.82
N THR A 115 15.02 -2.33 -9.22
CA THR A 115 15.39 -1.00 -9.72
C THR A 115 14.63 -0.63 -11.00
N GLY A 116 14.48 -1.59 -11.93
CA GLY A 116 13.70 -1.44 -13.15
C GLY A 116 12.22 -1.20 -12.88
N GLU A 117 11.67 -1.91 -11.89
CA GLU A 117 10.30 -1.69 -11.45
C GLU A 117 10.14 -0.30 -10.84
N ILE A 118 11.01 0.15 -9.94
CA ILE A 118 10.96 1.49 -9.33
C ILE A 118 10.97 2.58 -10.40
N ASN A 119 11.90 2.52 -11.36
CA ASN A 119 11.99 3.49 -12.44
C ASN A 119 10.69 3.57 -13.25
N SER A 120 10.20 2.41 -13.72
CA SER A 120 9.00 2.33 -14.55
C SER A 120 7.73 2.81 -13.82
N ASN A 121 7.75 2.70 -12.49
CA ASN A 121 6.60 2.96 -11.63
C ASN A 121 6.59 4.35 -10.98
N ALA A 122 7.70 5.08 -11.06
CA ALA A 122 7.86 6.40 -10.45
C ALA A 122 6.92 7.42 -11.09
N GLY A 123 6.81 7.41 -12.42
CA GLY A 123 5.84 8.23 -13.16
C GLY A 123 5.86 9.69 -12.71
N ARG A 124 4.74 10.19 -12.17
CA ARG A 124 4.60 11.58 -11.69
C ARG A 124 5.21 11.84 -10.31
N LEU A 125 5.72 10.84 -9.60
CA LEU A 125 6.36 11.02 -8.30
C LEU A 125 7.72 11.69 -8.45
N TYR A 126 8.53 11.17 -9.38
CA TYR A 126 9.87 11.62 -9.70
C TYR A 126 10.28 11.02 -11.04
N GLU A 127 10.98 11.78 -11.86
CA GLU A 127 11.54 11.33 -13.14
C GLU A 127 13.03 11.03 -12.94
N PHE A 128 13.38 9.74 -12.98
CA PHE A 128 14.78 9.32 -12.92
C PHE A 128 15.39 9.36 -14.32
N GLU A 129 16.61 9.85 -14.43
CA GLU A 129 17.30 9.97 -15.72
C GLU A 129 17.77 8.61 -16.23
N THR A 130 18.24 7.75 -15.32
CA THR A 130 18.80 6.44 -15.67
C THR A 130 18.46 5.36 -14.63
N LEU A 131 18.55 4.09 -15.04
CA LEU A 131 18.45 2.97 -14.10
C LEU A 131 19.61 2.93 -13.10
N ASP A 132 20.78 3.40 -13.51
CA ASP A 132 21.97 3.47 -12.66
C ASP A 132 21.76 4.48 -11.52
N GLU A 133 21.12 5.62 -11.78
CA GLU A 133 20.72 6.61 -10.75
C GLU A 133 19.84 5.95 -9.66
N VAL A 134 18.85 5.15 -10.06
CA VAL A 134 17.97 4.44 -9.11
C VAL A 134 18.77 3.43 -8.28
N GLN A 135 19.70 2.72 -8.90
CA GLN A 135 20.53 1.73 -8.22
C GLN A 135 21.49 2.38 -7.21
N GLU A 136 22.15 3.47 -7.58
CA GLU A 136 23.02 4.25 -6.69
C GLU A 136 22.24 4.82 -5.51
N LEU A 137 21.06 5.37 -5.76
CA LEU A 137 20.16 5.88 -4.74
C LEU A 137 19.76 4.80 -3.72
N LEU A 138 19.37 3.61 -4.19
CA LEU A 138 18.98 2.51 -3.31
C LEU A 138 20.17 1.96 -2.51
N ASN A 139 21.35 1.91 -3.13
CA ASN A 139 22.57 1.54 -2.43
C ASN A 139 22.88 2.53 -1.31
N LYS A 140 22.81 3.85 -1.60
CA LYS A 140 22.98 4.90 -0.60
C LYS A 140 21.98 4.75 0.55
N LEU A 141 20.69 4.62 0.25
CA LEU A 141 19.64 4.44 1.26
C LEU A 141 19.82 3.17 2.10
N SER A 142 20.54 2.16 1.59
CA SER A 142 20.86 0.93 2.33
C SER A 142 22.07 1.05 3.25
N THR A 143 22.96 2.02 2.98
CA THR A 143 24.20 2.26 3.73
C THR A 143 24.13 3.46 4.67
N ASP A 144 23.12 4.32 4.51
CA ASP A 144 22.89 5.47 5.39
C ASP A 144 22.69 5.04 6.85
N GLU A 145 22.94 5.95 7.79
CA GLU A 145 22.65 5.77 9.21
C GLU A 145 21.54 6.76 9.64
N PRO A 146 20.29 6.30 9.84
CA PRO A 146 19.81 4.92 9.73
C PRO A 146 19.57 4.46 8.28
N ALA A 147 19.65 3.14 8.04
CA ALA A 147 19.39 2.57 6.72
C ALA A 147 17.87 2.52 6.46
N TYR A 148 17.42 3.10 5.34
CA TYR A 148 16.00 3.22 5.01
C TYR A 148 15.46 2.03 4.21
N VAL A 149 16.34 1.34 3.49
CA VAL A 149 16.01 0.18 2.65
C VAL A 149 16.99 -0.95 2.86
N LYS A 150 16.60 -2.15 2.48
CA LYS A 150 17.45 -3.35 2.46
C LYS A 150 17.33 -4.05 1.11
N GLN A 151 18.46 -4.49 0.58
CA GLN A 151 18.50 -5.37 -0.58
C GLN A 151 18.16 -6.80 -0.14
N LEU A 152 17.21 -7.42 -0.82
CA LEU A 152 16.80 -8.80 -0.61
C LEU A 152 17.66 -9.77 -1.43
N PRO A 153 17.82 -11.02 -0.99
CA PRO A 153 18.43 -12.07 -1.79
C PRO A 153 17.74 -12.21 -3.15
N LYS A 154 18.53 -12.43 -4.20
CA LYS A 154 17.99 -12.71 -5.53
C LYS A 154 17.21 -14.01 -5.51
N ARG A 155 16.06 -14.01 -6.18
CA ARG A 155 15.29 -15.24 -6.38
C ARG A 155 15.99 -16.14 -7.40
N PRO A 156 15.86 -17.47 -7.28
CA PRO A 156 16.33 -18.40 -8.31
C PRO A 156 15.77 -18.00 -9.69
N GLY A 157 16.65 -17.84 -10.68
CA GLY A 157 16.26 -17.47 -12.05
C GLY A 157 16.04 -15.98 -12.30
N GLN A 158 16.04 -15.11 -11.28
CA GLN A 158 16.01 -13.66 -11.47
C GLN A 158 17.42 -13.04 -11.46
N LYS A 159 17.67 -12.14 -12.42
CA LYS A 159 18.96 -11.44 -12.55
C LYS A 159 19.06 -10.22 -11.63
N GLU A 160 17.93 -9.57 -11.36
CA GLU A 160 17.82 -8.36 -10.54
C GLU A 160 17.50 -8.69 -9.09
N ALA A 161 18.04 -7.90 -8.16
CA ALA A 161 17.67 -7.97 -6.76
C ALA A 161 16.50 -7.02 -6.48
N ARG A 162 15.70 -7.34 -5.47
CA ARG A 162 14.61 -6.49 -4.98
C ARG A 162 15.07 -5.73 -3.74
N PHE A 163 14.50 -4.56 -3.53
CA PHE A 163 14.70 -3.74 -2.34
C PHE A 163 13.41 -3.68 -1.53
N VAL A 164 13.51 -3.55 -0.21
CA VAL A 164 12.39 -3.38 0.71
C VAL A 164 12.67 -2.22 1.66
N HIS A 165 11.64 -1.50 2.11
CA HIS A 165 11.80 -0.44 3.10
C HIS A 165 12.00 -1.00 4.51
N LEU A 166 12.51 -0.16 5.44
CA LEU A 166 12.76 -0.54 6.84
C LEU A 166 11.89 0.21 7.88
N PHE A 167 10.85 0.91 7.42
CA PHE A 167 9.88 1.65 8.27
C PHE A 167 8.86 0.76 9.02
N GLY A 168 8.98 -0.57 8.94
CA GLY A 168 8.07 -1.52 9.55
C GLY A 168 8.31 -2.93 9.02
N GLU A 169 7.63 -3.91 9.59
CA GLU A 169 7.73 -5.30 9.15
C GLU A 169 7.09 -5.46 7.77
N VAL A 170 7.82 -6.11 6.86
CA VAL A 170 7.32 -6.47 5.53
C VAL A 170 7.37 -7.98 5.41
N ASN A 171 6.20 -8.61 5.37
CA ASN A 171 6.10 -10.03 5.07
C ASN A 171 6.25 -10.23 3.56
N GLU A 172 7.38 -10.80 3.12
CA GLU A 172 7.63 -11.03 1.70
C GLU A 172 6.56 -11.93 1.03
N GLU A 173 5.93 -12.83 1.80
CA GLU A 173 4.89 -13.75 1.30
C GLU A 173 3.65 -13.02 0.79
N ASP A 174 3.29 -11.88 1.40
CA ASP A 174 2.15 -11.05 0.97
C ASP A 174 2.35 -10.45 -0.43
N TYR A 175 3.60 -10.39 -0.88
CA TYR A 175 4.02 -9.85 -2.17
C TYR A 175 4.51 -10.94 -3.13
N ASP A 176 4.59 -12.18 -2.64
CA ASP A 176 5.04 -13.34 -3.41
C ASP A 176 3.91 -14.00 -4.20
N VAL A 177 2.71 -13.43 -4.17
CA VAL A 177 1.65 -13.82 -5.10
C VAL A 177 2.18 -13.57 -6.51
N PRO A 178 2.47 -14.61 -7.32
CA PRO A 178 2.91 -14.37 -8.67
C PRO A 178 1.81 -13.57 -9.35
N GLN A 179 2.17 -12.51 -10.08
CA GLN A 179 1.30 -11.93 -11.09
C GLN A 179 1.13 -12.97 -12.20
N MET A 180 0.46 -14.08 -11.89
CA MET A 180 -0.18 -14.91 -12.86
C MET A 180 -1.37 -14.10 -13.34
N ALA A 181 -1.28 -13.62 -14.57
CA ALA A 181 -2.41 -13.21 -15.38
C ALA A 181 -3.50 -14.32 -15.56
N ASN A 182 -3.46 -15.40 -14.76
CA ASN A 182 -4.34 -16.57 -14.81
C ASN A 182 -5.03 -16.88 -13.47
N HIS A 183 -4.80 -16.13 -12.38
CA HIS A 183 -5.45 -16.47 -11.10
C HIS A 183 -6.94 -16.09 -11.05
N ASN A 184 -7.33 -15.06 -11.82
CA ASN A 184 -8.72 -14.64 -11.94
C ASN A 184 -9.58 -15.74 -12.59
N ASP A 185 -9.13 -16.41 -13.65
CA ASP A 185 -9.90 -17.50 -14.25
C ASP A 185 -10.05 -18.68 -13.28
N SER A 186 -9.00 -19.03 -12.53
CA SER A 186 -9.10 -20.14 -11.57
C SER A 186 -10.01 -19.83 -10.38
N GLN A 187 -9.99 -18.60 -9.85
CA GLN A 187 -10.88 -18.21 -8.74
C GLN A 187 -12.32 -18.00 -9.21
N VAL A 188 -12.51 -17.43 -10.42
CA VAL A 188 -13.83 -17.29 -11.03
C VAL A 188 -14.42 -18.66 -11.31
N GLN A 189 -13.66 -19.60 -11.87
CA GLN A 189 -14.11 -20.98 -12.09
C GLN A 189 -14.52 -21.67 -10.79
N VAL A 190 -13.72 -21.54 -9.72
CA VAL A 190 -14.04 -22.12 -8.39
C VAL A 190 -15.31 -21.49 -7.80
N LEU A 191 -15.55 -20.19 -8.05
CA LEU A 191 -16.76 -19.52 -7.60
C LEU A 191 -17.98 -19.93 -8.44
N GLU A 192 -17.84 -20.07 -9.76
CA GLU A 192 -18.88 -20.56 -10.67
C GLU A 192 -19.30 -21.99 -10.31
N ASP A 193 -18.35 -22.88 -10.05
CA ASP A 193 -18.62 -24.26 -9.63
C ASP A 193 -19.37 -24.29 -8.28
N ARG A 194 -18.99 -23.43 -7.32
CA ARG A 194 -19.71 -23.31 -6.04
C ARG A 194 -21.13 -22.76 -6.22
N VAL A 195 -21.33 -21.78 -7.10
CA VAL A 195 -22.66 -21.24 -7.39
C VAL A 195 -23.55 -22.31 -8.01
N ALA A 196 -23.04 -23.08 -8.98
CA ALA A 196 -23.80 -24.17 -9.61
C ALA A 196 -24.27 -25.22 -8.58
N ILE A 197 -23.37 -25.63 -7.67
CA ILE A 197 -23.71 -26.57 -6.59
C ILE A 197 -24.77 -25.98 -5.65
N LEU A 198 -24.64 -24.71 -5.29
CA LEU A 198 -25.61 -24.05 -4.40
C LEU A 198 -26.98 -23.90 -5.04
N GLU A 199 -27.04 -23.61 -6.34
CA GLU A 199 -28.30 -23.53 -7.09
C GLU A 199 -29.00 -24.88 -7.15
N GLU A 200 -28.27 -25.98 -7.36
CA GLU A 200 -28.82 -27.33 -7.34
C GLU A 200 -29.33 -27.73 -5.95
N GLN A 201 -28.56 -27.42 -4.89
CA GLN A 201 -28.98 -27.64 -3.50
C GLN A 201 -30.25 -26.86 -3.17
N LEU A 202 -30.33 -25.60 -3.61
CA LEU A 202 -31.49 -24.75 -3.39
C LEU A 202 -32.72 -25.24 -4.16
N HIS A 203 -32.54 -25.74 -5.39
CA HIS A 203 -33.62 -26.34 -6.17
C HIS A 203 -34.16 -27.62 -5.49
N THR A 204 -33.27 -28.47 -5.00
CA THR A 204 -33.63 -29.69 -4.27
C THR A 204 -34.41 -29.34 -3.01
N LEU A 205 -33.89 -28.41 -2.20
CA LEU A 205 -34.53 -27.98 -0.96
C LEU A 205 -35.90 -27.35 -1.20
N ARG A 206 -36.05 -26.52 -2.25
CA ARG A 206 -37.37 -25.97 -2.63
C ARG A 206 -38.36 -27.07 -2.99
N THR A 207 -37.92 -28.06 -3.75
CA THR A 207 -38.79 -29.17 -4.17
C THR A 207 -39.22 -30.03 -2.98
N GLU A 208 -38.31 -30.31 -2.05
CA GLU A 208 -38.64 -31.04 -0.81
C GLU A 208 -39.58 -30.21 0.08
N PHE A 209 -39.35 -28.90 0.17
CA PHE A 209 -40.20 -27.99 0.92
C PHE A 209 -41.61 -27.91 0.34
N ASP A 210 -41.75 -27.80 -0.98
CA ASP A 210 -43.05 -27.76 -1.65
C ASP A 210 -43.83 -29.08 -1.46
N LYS A 211 -43.13 -30.23 -1.48
CA LYS A 211 -43.74 -31.53 -1.15
C LYS A 211 -44.21 -31.59 0.29
N LEU A 212 -43.41 -31.12 1.25
CA LEU A 212 -43.79 -31.08 2.65
C LEU A 212 -45.00 -30.18 2.89
N ILE A 213 -45.06 -29.01 2.23
CA ILE A 213 -46.24 -28.14 2.29
C ILE A 213 -47.47 -28.82 1.73
N ALA A 214 -47.35 -29.54 0.61
CA ALA A 214 -48.46 -30.28 0.00
C ALA A 214 -48.95 -31.46 0.87
N GLU A 215 -48.09 -32.07 1.68
CA GLU A 215 -48.49 -33.12 2.64
C GLU A 215 -49.13 -32.56 3.92
N LEU A 216 -48.88 -31.28 4.24
CA LEU A 216 -49.42 -30.59 5.41
C LEU A 216 -50.69 -29.77 5.13
N THR A 217 -51.16 -29.72 3.87
CA THR A 217 -52.38 -29.01 3.43
C THR A 217 -53.43 -30.01 2.98
#